data_AF-A0A7S1UQ95-F1
#
_entry.id   AF-A0A7S1UQ95-F1
#
_cell.length_a   1.000
_cell.length_b   1.000
_cell.length_c   1.000
_cell.angle_alpha   90.00
_cell.angle_beta   90.00
_cell.angle_gamma   90.00
#
_symmetry.space_group_name_H-M   'P 1'
#
loop_
_entity.id
_entity.type
_entity.pdbx_description
1 polymer ?
#
loop_
_entity_poly.entity_id
_entity_poly.type
_entity_poly.pdbx_seq_one_letter_code
_entity_poly.pdbx_strand_id
1 'polypeptide(L)'
;YILQSQTKGILLVVDDVVDDQEIEWFWFLEDQSMLVTTTAQNLCVDWTLDLDPLSEAEALELFSTEADYPPNHVLTTTVEARSIVQRCSYHPLTIRTVARWFRLKQVTAGVVKGMEELSHELSACTAKLRHSR
;
A
#
# COMPACT_ATOMS: atom_id res chain seq x y z
N TYR A 1 -4.52 -31.27 12.14
CA TYR A 1 -4.02 -31.98 13.33
C TYR A 1 -2.75 -31.35 13.95
N ILE A 2 -2.50 -30.04 13.82
CA ILE A 2 -1.21 -29.46 14.26
C ILE A 2 -1.25 -28.82 15.67
N LEU A 3 -2.43 -28.56 16.26
CA LEU A 3 -2.52 -27.65 17.43
C LEU A 3 -3.07 -28.28 18.73
N GLN A 4 -3.10 -29.60 18.87
CA GLN A 4 -3.89 -30.26 19.92
C GLN A 4 -3.20 -30.57 21.25
N SER A 5 -1.95 -30.17 21.54
CA SER A 5 -1.24 -30.77 22.68
C SER A 5 -0.73 -29.90 23.84
N GLN A 6 -0.78 -28.55 23.83
CA GLN A 6 -0.48 -27.75 25.04
C GLN A 6 -1.16 -26.37 25.00
N THR A 7 -1.66 -25.89 26.15
CA THR A 7 -2.24 -24.56 26.42
C THR A 7 -1.21 -23.44 26.24
N LYS A 8 -0.81 -23.21 24.99
CA LYS A 8 -0.06 -22.03 24.60
C LYS A 8 -1.00 -21.16 23.80
N GLY A 9 -1.03 -19.86 24.12
CA GLY A 9 -1.69 -18.88 23.27
C GLY A 9 -1.01 -18.88 21.91
N ILE A 10 -1.75 -19.15 20.85
CA ILE A 10 -1.24 -19.24 19.48
C ILE A 10 -1.93 -18.18 18.65
N LEU A 11 -1.13 -17.38 17.94
CA LEU A 11 -1.60 -16.49 16.89
C LEU A 11 -1.17 -17.08 15.54
N LEU A 12 -2.14 -17.45 14.71
CA LEU A 12 -1.90 -17.83 13.32
C LEU A 12 -2.12 -16.61 12.43
N VAL A 13 -1.15 -16.31 11.56
CA VAL A 13 -1.31 -15.27 10.53
C VAL A 13 -1.38 -15.98 9.18
N VAL A 14 -2.47 -15.78 8.46
CA VAL A 14 -2.67 -16.31 7.10
C VAL A 14 -2.73 -15.13 6.15
N ASP A 15 -1.76 -15.05 5.25
CA ASP A 15 -1.58 -13.90 4.37
C ASP A 15 -2.19 -14.20 2.98
N ASP A 16 -2.83 -13.20 2.39
CA ASP A 16 -3.40 -13.21 1.02
C ASP A 16 -4.42 -14.33 0.76
N VAL A 17 -5.34 -14.54 1.71
CA VAL A 17 -6.41 -15.52 1.58
C VAL A 17 -7.39 -15.11 0.48
N VAL A 18 -7.75 -16.05 -0.40
CA VAL A 18 -8.63 -15.76 -1.55
C VAL A 18 -10.08 -16.14 -1.29
N ASP A 19 -10.33 -17.20 -0.51
CA ASP A 19 -11.67 -17.68 -0.17
C ASP A 19 -11.71 -18.48 1.16
N ASP A 20 -12.92 -18.81 1.60
CA ASP A 20 -13.17 -19.49 2.89
C ASP A 20 -12.56 -20.89 2.98
N GLN A 21 -12.34 -21.58 1.85
CA GLN A 21 -11.84 -22.96 1.85
C GLN A 21 -10.39 -23.03 2.33
N GLU A 22 -9.64 -21.93 2.22
CA GLU A 22 -8.27 -21.86 2.71
C GLU A 22 -8.21 -21.80 4.23
N ILE A 23 -9.26 -21.26 4.88
CA ILE A 23 -9.30 -21.09 6.34
C ILE A 23 -10.19 -22.11 7.07
N GLU A 24 -11.08 -22.82 6.38
CA GLU A 24 -12.00 -23.80 6.98
C GLU A 24 -11.31 -24.96 7.73
N TRP A 25 -10.05 -25.23 7.39
CA TRP A 25 -9.27 -26.32 7.98
C TRP A 25 -8.69 -25.98 9.36
N PHE A 26 -8.73 -24.70 9.76
CA PHE A 26 -8.18 -24.23 11.03
C PHE A 26 -9.25 -24.15 12.11
N TRP A 27 -9.17 -25.06 13.07
CA TRP A 27 -10.04 -25.09 14.24
C TRP A 27 -9.24 -24.65 15.46
N PHE A 28 -9.67 -23.55 16.09
CA PHE A 28 -8.99 -22.96 17.24
C PHE A 28 -9.68 -23.32 18.56
N LEU A 29 -8.87 -23.52 19.60
CA LEU A 29 -9.33 -23.53 21.00
C LEU A 29 -9.47 -22.09 21.51
N GLU A 30 -10.17 -21.87 22.63
CA GLU A 30 -10.47 -20.53 23.18
C GLU A 30 -9.24 -19.61 23.34
N ASP A 31 -8.04 -20.17 23.53
CA ASP A 31 -6.80 -19.42 23.74
C ASP A 31 -6.04 -19.11 22.43
N GLN A 32 -6.62 -19.39 21.27
CA GLN A 32 -5.95 -19.29 19.98
C GLN A 32 -6.68 -18.28 19.08
N SER A 33 -5.92 -17.51 18.31
CA SER A 33 -6.44 -16.45 17.44
C SER A 33 -5.88 -16.58 16.03
N MET A 34 -6.65 -16.11 15.04
CA MET A 34 -6.25 -16.04 13.66
C MET A 34 -6.33 -14.59 13.17
N LEU A 35 -5.30 -14.16 12.47
CA LEU A 35 -5.30 -12.93 11.69
C LEU A 35 -5.22 -13.32 10.21
N VAL A 36 -6.16 -12.81 9.42
CA VAL A 36 -6.21 -13.06 7.97
C VAL A 36 -6.03 -11.74 7.24
N THR A 37 -5.19 -11.71 6.22
CA THR A 37 -5.18 -10.61 5.23
C THR A 37 -5.84 -11.13 3.95
N THR A 38 -6.65 -10.29 3.32
CA THR A 38 -7.38 -10.68 2.11
C THR A 38 -7.77 -9.45 1.30
N THR A 39 -8.05 -9.65 0.02
CA THR A 39 -8.75 -8.68 -0.85
C THR A 39 -10.22 -9.04 -1.07
N ALA A 40 -10.68 -10.19 -0.57
CA ALA A 40 -12.05 -10.66 -0.65
C ALA A 40 -12.95 -9.93 0.36
N GLN A 41 -14.12 -9.48 -0.09
CA GLN A 41 -15.07 -8.73 0.75
C GLN A 41 -15.99 -9.62 1.60
N ASN A 42 -16.07 -10.92 1.28
CA ASN A 42 -17.11 -11.81 1.80
C ASN A 42 -16.53 -13.02 2.53
N LEU A 43 -15.32 -12.90 3.09
CA LEU A 43 -14.73 -13.97 3.90
C LEU A 43 -15.54 -14.13 5.19
N CYS A 44 -15.87 -15.38 5.56
CA CYS A 44 -16.62 -15.70 6.76
C CYS A 44 -15.70 -15.63 7.99
N VAL A 45 -15.60 -14.45 8.62
CA VAL A 45 -14.78 -14.19 9.80
C VAL A 45 -15.59 -13.48 10.90
N ASP A 46 -15.15 -13.62 12.16
CA ASP A 46 -15.83 -13.03 13.32
C ASP A 46 -15.78 -11.50 13.34
N TRP A 47 -14.67 -10.93 12.83
CA TRP A 47 -14.44 -9.49 12.80
C TRP A 47 -13.49 -9.10 11.66
N THR A 48 -13.76 -7.96 11.04
CA THR A 48 -12.98 -7.42 9.92
C THR A 48 -12.46 -6.03 10.26
N LEU A 49 -11.22 -5.76 9.84
CA LEU A 49 -10.62 -4.43 9.83
C LEU A 49 -10.40 -4.01 8.38
N ASP A 50 -11.13 -2.98 7.95
CA ASP A 50 -10.92 -2.39 6.63
C ASP A 50 -9.68 -1.49 6.63
N LEU A 51 -8.86 -1.62 5.59
CA LEU A 51 -7.67 -0.78 5.39
C LEU A 51 -7.99 0.31 4.36
N ASP A 52 -8.11 1.55 4.84
CA ASP A 52 -8.28 2.71 3.98
C ASP A 52 -6.97 3.08 3.25
N PRO A 53 -7.06 3.77 2.10
CA PRO A 53 -5.91 4.46 1.53
C PRO A 53 -5.26 5.42 2.53
N LEU A 54 -3.99 5.76 2.31
CA LEU A 54 -3.30 6.72 3.16
C LEU A 54 -4.00 8.09 3.13
N SER A 55 -3.90 8.83 4.24
CA SER A 55 -4.19 10.26 4.20
C SER A 55 -3.20 10.99 3.30
N GLU A 56 -3.54 12.21 2.84
CA GLU A 56 -2.64 13.02 2.03
C GLU A 56 -1.29 13.27 2.75
N ALA A 57 -1.33 13.50 4.07
CA ALA A 57 -0.13 13.73 4.88
C ALA A 57 0.79 12.49 4.91
N GLU A 58 0.23 11.31 5.21
CA GLU A 58 0.97 10.04 5.22
C GLU A 58 1.50 9.70 3.82
N ALA A 59 0.72 9.99 2.77
CA ALA A 59 1.12 9.77 1.39
C ALA A 59 2.30 10.66 0.97
N LEU A 60 2.31 11.94 1.37
CA LEU A 60 3.42 12.87 1.11
C LEU A 60 4.68 12.49 1.90
N GLU A 61 4.51 12.06 3.15
CA GLU A 61 5.60 11.55 3.98
C GLU A 61 6.23 10.30 3.36
N LEU A 62 5.41 9.33 2.93
CA LEU A 62 5.86 8.13 2.24
C LEU A 62 6.58 8.47 0.93
N PHE A 63 6.03 9.42 0.16
CA PHE A 63 6.65 9.89 -1.08
C PHE A 63 8.04 10.46 -0.82
N SER A 64 8.19 11.38 0.14
CA SER A 64 9.50 11.98 0.45
C SER A 64 10.49 10.96 0.97
N THR A 65 10.05 10.07 1.86
CA THR A 65 10.89 9.02 2.44
C THR A 65 11.45 8.12 1.34
N GLU A 66 10.62 7.65 0.42
CA GLU A 66 11.05 6.78 -0.68
C GLU A 66 11.81 7.52 -1.79
N ALA A 67 11.62 8.84 -1.89
CA ALA A 67 12.41 9.73 -2.75
C ALA A 67 13.76 10.15 -2.14
N ASP A 68 14.11 9.63 -0.95
CA ASP A 68 15.35 9.91 -0.21
C ASP A 68 15.46 11.36 0.29
N TYR A 69 14.32 11.94 0.66
CA TYR A 69 14.21 13.24 1.31
C TYR A 69 13.79 13.09 2.77
N PRO A 70 14.22 14.01 3.66
CA PRO A 70 13.71 14.04 5.01
C PRO A 70 12.19 14.34 5.01
N PRO A 71 11.42 13.83 5.99
CA PRO A 71 9.96 14.00 6.05
C PRO A 71 9.50 15.47 5.99
N ASN A 72 10.31 16.40 6.50
CA ASN A 72 10.03 17.83 6.52
C ASN A 72 10.61 18.59 5.31
N HIS A 73 11.00 17.90 4.25
CA HIS A 73 11.55 18.53 3.06
C HIS A 73 10.50 19.40 2.37
N VAL A 74 10.92 20.56 1.82
CA VAL A 74 10.04 21.53 1.15
C VAL A 74 9.21 20.90 0.02
N LEU A 75 9.70 19.82 -0.58
CA LEU A 75 9.02 19.09 -1.64
C LEU A 75 7.62 18.59 -1.21
N THR A 76 7.42 18.20 0.04
CA THR A 76 6.11 17.78 0.57
C THR A 76 5.06 18.90 0.54
N THR A 77 5.49 20.15 0.48
CA THR A 77 4.60 21.33 0.45
C THR A 77 4.23 21.76 -0.97
N THR A 78 4.88 21.18 -1.98
CA THR A 78 4.68 21.56 -3.38
C THR A 78 3.35 21.05 -3.94
N VAL A 79 2.75 21.81 -4.85
CA VAL A 79 1.49 21.45 -5.52
C VAL A 79 1.70 20.21 -6.40
N GLU A 80 2.90 20.08 -6.96
CA GLU A 80 3.31 18.96 -7.81
C GLU A 80 3.34 17.65 -7.02
N ALA A 81 3.97 17.62 -5.85
CA ALA A 81 4.02 16.43 -5.00
C ALA A 81 2.60 16.00 -4.58
N ARG A 82 1.75 16.96 -4.17
CA ARG A 82 0.34 16.71 -3.85
C ARG A 82 -0.43 16.14 -5.03
N SER A 83 -0.27 16.72 -6.21
CA SER A 83 -0.91 16.22 -7.43
C SER A 83 -0.46 14.80 -7.79
N ILE A 84 0.79 14.44 -7.51
CA ILE A 84 1.32 13.10 -7.79
C ILE A 84 0.73 12.07 -6.84
N VAL A 85 0.75 12.32 -5.52
CA VAL A 85 0.17 11.40 -4.53
C VAL A 85 -1.34 11.23 -4.73
N GLN A 86 -2.04 12.30 -5.12
CA GLN A 86 -3.45 12.25 -5.48
C GLN A 86 -3.71 11.36 -6.69
N ARG A 87 -2.89 11.45 -7.75
CA ARG A 87 -3.00 10.58 -8.94
C ARG A 87 -2.64 9.12 -8.64
N CYS A 88 -1.88 8.87 -7.58
CA CYS A 88 -1.61 7.54 -7.06
C CYS A 88 -2.79 6.99 -6.22
N SER A 89 -3.89 7.73 -6.10
CA SER A 89 -5.05 7.40 -5.26
C SER A 89 -4.68 7.16 -3.79
N TYR A 90 -3.60 7.81 -3.32
CA TYR A 90 -3.05 7.61 -1.99
C TYR A 90 -2.69 6.15 -1.64
N HIS A 91 -2.52 5.30 -2.66
CA HIS A 91 -2.24 3.88 -2.45
C HIS A 91 -0.74 3.69 -2.14
N PRO A 92 -0.35 3.04 -1.03
CA PRO A 92 1.05 2.93 -0.63
C PRO A 92 1.97 2.36 -1.73
N LEU A 93 1.54 1.28 -2.39
CA LEU A 93 2.35 0.61 -3.43
C LEU A 93 2.66 1.51 -4.63
N THR A 94 1.68 2.28 -5.12
CA THR A 94 1.85 3.17 -6.27
C THR A 94 2.73 4.35 -5.89
N ILE A 95 2.52 4.93 -4.70
CA ILE A 95 3.37 6.01 -4.16
C ILE A 95 4.82 5.57 -4.09
N ARG A 96 5.12 4.41 -3.47
CA ARG A 96 6.50 3.91 -3.35
C ARG A 96 7.17 3.76 -4.71
N THR A 97 6.42 3.20 -5.67
CA THR A 97 6.92 2.98 -7.04
C THR A 97 7.25 4.32 -7.72
N VAL A 98 6.33 5.28 -7.66
CA VAL A 98 6.47 6.59 -8.28
C VAL A 98 7.56 7.42 -7.61
N ALA A 99 7.66 7.39 -6.28
CA ALA A 99 8.71 8.08 -5.51
C ALA A 99 10.11 7.53 -5.81
N ARG A 100 10.27 6.20 -5.89
CA ARG A 100 11.54 5.58 -6.29
C ARG A 100 11.91 5.88 -7.73
N TRP A 101 10.93 5.92 -8.63
CA TRP A 101 11.16 6.37 -10.00
C TRP A 101 11.68 7.83 -9.99
N PHE A 102 10.99 8.72 -9.27
CA PHE A 102 11.41 10.10 -9.11
C PHE A 102 12.83 10.22 -8.56
N ARG A 103 13.19 9.39 -7.57
CA ARG A 103 14.56 9.30 -7.03
C ARG A 103 15.61 9.02 -8.10
N LEU A 104 15.31 8.18 -9.08
CA LEU A 104 16.21 7.91 -10.19
C LEU A 104 16.29 9.11 -11.17
N LYS A 105 15.15 9.72 -11.48
CA LYS A 105 15.09 10.88 -12.37
C LYS A 105 15.80 12.11 -11.79
N GLN A 106 15.68 12.39 -10.51
CA GLN A 106 16.34 13.55 -9.91
C GLN A 106 17.86 13.45 -9.95
N VAL A 107 18.42 12.23 -9.90
CA VAL A 107 19.87 12.01 -10.00
C VAL A 107 20.38 12.33 -11.42
N THR A 108 19.57 12.11 -12.45
CA THR A 108 19.98 12.30 -13.86
C THR A 108 19.59 13.67 -14.43
N ALA A 109 18.42 14.19 -14.06
CA ALA A 109 17.80 15.37 -14.64
C ALA A 109 17.65 16.55 -13.67
N GLY A 110 17.90 16.34 -12.37
CA GLY A 110 17.60 17.30 -11.31
C GLY A 110 16.13 17.26 -10.87
N VAL A 111 15.86 17.89 -9.72
CA VAL A 111 14.56 17.80 -9.00
C VAL A 111 13.39 18.31 -9.84
N VAL A 112 13.51 19.52 -10.41
CA VAL A 112 12.41 20.18 -11.14
C VAL A 112 12.03 19.37 -12.40
N LYS A 113 13.02 19.08 -13.25
CA LYS A 113 12.80 18.33 -14.48
C LYS A 113 12.33 16.90 -14.20
N GLY A 114 12.88 16.26 -13.17
CA GLY A 114 12.43 14.93 -12.75
C GLY A 114 10.96 14.89 -12.34
N MET A 115 10.46 15.96 -11.70
CA MET A 115 9.08 16.08 -11.27
C MET A 115 8.13 16.32 -12.46
N GLU A 116 8.53 17.18 -13.40
CA GLU A 116 7.78 17.44 -14.63
C GLU A 116 7.62 16.18 -15.48
N GLU A 117 8.72 15.46 -15.70
CA GLU A 117 8.71 14.19 -16.44
C GLU A 117 7.80 13.15 -15.77
N LEU A 118 7.89 13.01 -14.45
CA LEU A 118 7.07 12.07 -13.70
C LEU A 118 5.58 12.42 -13.80
N SER A 119 5.24 13.70 -13.65
CA SER A 119 3.85 14.18 -13.77
C SER A 119 3.28 13.90 -15.16
N HIS A 120 4.09 14.09 -16.22
CA HIS A 120 3.70 13.79 -17.59
C HIS A 120 3.49 12.29 -17.82
N GLU A 121 4.43 11.45 -17.36
CA GLU A 121 4.33 9.98 -17.49
C GLU A 121 3.11 9.41 -16.76
N LEU A 122 2.84 9.90 -15.53
CA LEU A 122 1.68 9.48 -14.75
C LEU A 122 0.35 9.89 -15.42
N SER A 123 0.33 11.07 -16.05
CA SER A 123 -0.83 11.52 -16.84
C SER A 123 -1.06 10.63 -18.05
N ALA A 124 -0.01 10.19 -18.74
CA ALA A 124 -0.12 9.27 -19.86
C ALA A 124 -0.61 7.88 -19.43
N CYS A 125 -0.15 7.36 -18.29
CA CYS A 125 -0.61 6.07 -17.76
C CYS A 125 -2.08 6.09 -17.36
N THR A 126 -2.53 7.13 -16.65
CA THR A 126 -3.93 7.28 -16.26
C THR A 126 -4.85 7.46 -17.47
N ALA A 127 -4.39 8.17 -18.51
CA ALA A 127 -5.13 8.29 -19.77
C ALA A 127 -5.29 6.93 -20.47
N LYS A 128 -4.24 6.11 -20.54
CA LYS A 128 -4.32 4.75 -21.15
C LYS A 128 -5.34 3.86 -20.43
N LEU A 129 -5.33 3.86 -19.11
CA LEU A 129 -6.28 3.06 -18.31
C LEU A 129 -7.75 3.44 -18.55
N ARG A 130 -8.03 4.72 -18.86
CA ARG A 130 -9.39 5.17 -19.21
C ARG A 130 -9.88 4.71 -20.59
N HIS A 131 -8.96 4.42 -21.51
CA HIS A 131 -9.30 3.94 -22.86
C HIS A 131 -9.34 2.40 -22.96
N SER A 132 -8.93 1.70 -21.89
CA SER A 132 -8.94 0.23 -21.80
C SER A 132 -10.10 -0.33 -20.98
N ARG A 133 -10.99 0.53 -20.47
CA ARG A 133 -12.27 0.17 -19.84
C ARG A 133 -13.40 0.50 -20.80
#